data_AF-A0A537MNG0-F1
#
_entry.id   AF-A0A537MNG0-F1
#
_cell.length_a   1.000
_cell.length_b   1.000
_cell.length_c   1.000
_cell.angle_alpha   90.00
_cell.angle_beta   90.00
_cell.angle_gamma   90.00
#
_symmetry.space_group_name_H-M   'P 1'
#
loop_
_entity.id
_entity.type
_entity.pdbx_description
1 polymer ?
#
loop_
_entity_poly.entity_id
_entity_poly.type
_entity_poly.pdbx_seq_one_letter_code
_entity_poly.pdbx_strand_id
1 'polypeptide(L)' 'MQLGRTIAGRTSAAVIVCGYANGKNGAGELVGERPFHGLFLGMDNASSFIVTGTGGTDTDNAATLELCRRSGLELTPS' A
#
# COMPACT_ATOMS: atom_id res chain seq x y z
N MET A 1 -3.58 5.45 10.95
CA MET A 1 -3.84 5.33 9.51
C MET A 1 -5.06 4.44 9.35
N GLN A 2 -6.09 4.88 8.62
CA GLN A 2 -7.25 4.03 8.32
C GLN A 2 -7.07 3.50 6.91
N LEU A 3 -7.13 2.19 6.75
CA LEU A 3 -7.06 1.54 5.44
C LEU A 3 -8.45 1.62 4.80
N GLY A 4 -8.49 2.04 3.54
CA GLY A 4 -9.67 1.95 2.69
C GLY A 4 -9.72 0.57 2.03
N ARG A 5 -9.59 0.54 0.70
CA ARG A 5 -9.56 -0.71 -0.08
C ARG A 5 -8.16 -1.32 -0.09
N THR A 6 -8.08 -2.64 0.06
CA THR A 6 -6.84 -3.40 -0.06
C THR A 6 -7.01 -4.62 -0.95
N ILE A 7 -5.95 -4.97 -1.68
CA ILE A 7 -5.80 -6.21 -2.43
C ILE A 7 -4.45 -6.82 -2.04
N ALA A 8 -4.40 -8.15 -1.97
CA ALA A 8 -3.21 -8.86 -1.56
C ALA A 8 -2.91 -10.02 -2.51
N GLY A 9 -1.63 -10.22 -2.79
CA GLY A 9 -1.12 -11.29 -3.65
C GLY A 9 -0.05 -12.07 -2.90
N ARG A 10 -0.15 -13.40 -2.91
CA ARG A 10 0.85 -14.27 -2.30
C ARG A 10 1.93 -14.65 -3.31
N THR A 11 3.18 -14.48 -2.91
CA THR A 11 4.36 -15.02 -3.58
C THR A 11 4.89 -16.22 -2.79
N SER A 12 5.93 -16.88 -3.31
CA SER A 12 6.60 -17.97 -2.59
C SER A 12 7.26 -17.53 -1.27
N ALA A 13 7.63 -16.26 -1.13
CA ALA A 13 8.39 -15.75 0.01
C ALA A 13 7.62 -14.76 0.90
N ALA A 14 6.56 -14.15 0.39
CA ALA A 14 5.87 -13.04 1.06
C ALA A 14 4.43 -12.84 0.56
N VAL A 15 3.62 -12.07 1.29
CA VAL A 15 2.37 -11.52 0.77
C VAL A 15 2.56 -10.04 0.48
N ILE A 16 2.37 -9.64 -0.78
CA ILE A 16 2.36 -8.24 -1.19
C ILE A 16 0.96 -7.70 -0.94
N VAL A 17 0.88 -6.49 -0.37
CA VAL A 17 -0.39 -5.80 -0.12
C VAL A 17 -0.35 -4.44 -0.78
N CYS A 18 -1.36 -4.16 -1.58
CA CYS A 18 -1.58 -2.88 -2.21
C CYS A 18 -2.93 -2.33 -1.76
N GLY A 19 -3.02 -1.02 -1.51
CA GLY A 19 -4.29 -0.43 -1.16
C GLY A 19 -4.28 1.08 -1.10
N TYR A 20 -5.40 1.64 -0.67
CA TYR A 20 -5.55 3.04 -0.33
C TYR A 20 -5.61 3.22 1.18
N ALA A 21 -4.92 4.23 1.68
CA ALA A 21 -4.99 4.65 3.06
C ALA A 21 -5.44 6.10 3.14
N ASN A 22 -6.24 6.43 4.15
CA ASN A 22 -6.62 7.80 4.44
C ASN A 22 -5.38 8.58 4.92
N GLY A 23 -4.82 9.38 4.01
CA GLY A 23 -3.66 10.22 4.26
C GLY A 23 -4.01 11.35 5.21
N LYS A 24 -3.05 11.69 6.07
CA LYS A 24 -3.14 12.86 6.96
C LYS A 24 -1.97 13.79 6.71
N ASN A 25 -2.20 15.10 6.80
CA ASN A 25 -1.11 16.09 6.80
C ASN A 25 -0.39 16.12 8.15
N GLY A 26 0.64 16.96 8.28
CA GLY A 26 1.41 17.13 9.53
C GLY A 26 0.58 17.63 10.72
N ALA A 27 -0.59 18.24 10.47
CA ALA A 27 -1.54 18.66 11.50
C ALA A 27 -2.54 17.55 11.88
N GLY A 28 -2.50 16.39 11.21
CA GLY A 28 -3.39 15.26 11.46
C GLY A 28 -4.74 15.31 10.73
N GLU A 29 -4.94 16.31 9.86
CA GLU A 29 -6.15 16.50 9.06
C GLU A 29 -6.14 15.55 7.86
N LEU A 30 -7.33 15.05 7.49
CA LEU A 30 -7.48 14.16 6.34
C LEU A 30 -7.23 14.92 5.03
N VAL A 31 -6.34 14.38 4.18
CA VAL A 31 -5.98 14.95 2.87
C VAL A 31 -6.36 14.04 1.71
N GLY A 32 -7.28 13.11 1.95
CA GLY A 32 -7.78 12.14 0.98
C GLY A 32 -7.04 10.80 0.98
N GLU A 33 -7.48 9.92 0.09
CA GLU A 33 -6.89 8.60 -0.09
C GLU A 33 -5.51 8.69 -0.76
N ARG A 34 -4.56 7.89 -0.24
CA ARG A 34 -3.20 7.76 -0.78
C ARG A 34 -2.90 6.29 -1.02
N PRO A 35 -2.39 5.90 -2.20
CA PRO A 35 -2.01 4.53 -2.44
C PRO A 35 -0.84 4.16 -1.53
N PHE A 36 -0.76 2.89 -1.15
CA PHE A 36 0.40 2.33 -0.47
C PHE A 36 0.74 0.95 -1.06
N HIS A 37 2.01 0.59 -0.95
CA HIS A 37 2.53 -0.72 -1.23
C HIS A 37 3.19 -1.25 0.05
N GLY A 38 2.88 -2.48 0.42
CA GLY A 38 3.41 -3.12 1.60
C GLY A 38 3.72 -4.59 1.38
N LEU A 39 4.48 -5.14 2.31
CA LEU A 39 4.93 -6.52 2.29
C LEU A 39 4.69 -7.13 3.67
N PHE A 40 4.04 -8.28 3.68
CA PHE A 40 3.94 -9.14 4.84
C PHE A 40 4.98 -10.24 4.72
N LEU A 41 5.95 -10.22 5.62
CA LEU A 41 7.06 -11.15 5.71
C LEU A 41 6.89 -12.09 6.90
N GLY A 42 7.51 -13.26 6.81
CA GLY A 42 7.49 -14.26 7.88
C GLY A 42 6.08 -14.83 8.04
N MET A 43 5.70 -15.76 7.17
CA MET A 43 4.40 -16.46 7.25
C MET A 43 4.28 -17.42 8.45
N ASP A 44 5.25 -17.34 9.37
CA ASP A 44 5.45 -18.18 10.54
C ASP A 44 5.30 -17.29 11.80
N ASN A 45 5.77 -17.73 12.97
CA ASN A 45 5.55 -17.03 14.25
C ASN A 45 6.26 -15.66 14.39
N ALA A 46 7.00 -15.21 13.37
CA ALA A 46 7.69 -13.92 13.32
C ALA A 46 7.17 -13.07 12.14
N SER A 47 5.86 -12.89 12.07
CA SER A 47 5.23 -12.16 10.99
C SER A 47 5.34 -10.65 11.17
N SER A 48 5.69 -9.93 10.11
CA SER A 48 5.76 -8.47 10.11
C SER A 48 5.16 -7.87 8.85
N PHE A 49 4.35 -6.83 9.01
CA PHE A 49 3.85 -6.01 7.91
C PHE A 49 4.67 -4.73 7.81
N ILE A 50 5.25 -4.49 6.65
CA ILE A 50 6.09 -3.32 6.37
C ILE A 50 5.48 -2.58 5.20
N VAL A 51 5.22 -1.29 5.37
CA VAL A 51 4.87 -0.40 4.26
C VAL A 51 6.16 -0.01 3.56
N THR A 52 6.32 -0.41 2.30
CA THR A 52 7.54 -0.17 1.51
C THR A 52 7.43 1.06 0.61
N GLY A 53 6.21 1.58 0.42
CA GLY A 53 5.97 2.81 -0.33
C GLY A 53 4.59 3.39 -0.02
N THR A 54 4.52 4.72 0.01
CA THR A 54 3.27 5.47 0.15
C THR A 54 3.24 6.59 -0.88
N GLY A 55 2.07 6.83 -1.46
CA GLY A 55 1.80 8.04 -2.22
C GLY A 55 1.71 9.29 -1.33
N GLY A 56 1.69 10.47 -1.97
CA GLY A 56 1.65 11.76 -1.28
C GLY A 56 1.63 12.93 -2.24
N THR A 57 2.52 12.92 -3.23
CA THR A 57 2.41 13.74 -4.44
C THR A 57 1.81 12.93 -5.59
N ASP A 58 1.45 13.58 -6.70
CA ASP A 58 0.96 12.89 -7.89
C ASP A 58 2.00 11.92 -8.46
N THR A 59 3.28 12.31 -8.42
CA THR A 59 4.41 11.47 -8.83
C THR A 59 4.56 10.25 -7.92
N ASP A 60 4.48 10.42 -6.60
CA ASP A 60 4.59 9.31 -5.64
C ASP A 60 3.39 8.37 -5.75
N ASN A 61 2.20 8.94 -5.98
CA ASN A 61 0.98 8.17 -6.24
C ASN A 61 1.17 7.29 -7.48
N ALA A 62 1.60 7.87 -8.60
CA ALA A 62 1.84 7.13 -9.84
C ALA A 62 2.90 6.03 -9.68
N ALA A 63 4.00 6.32 -8.98
CA ALA A 63 5.05 5.34 -8.71
C ALA A 63 4.53 4.16 -7.85
N THR A 64 3.73 4.46 -6.82
CA THR A 64 3.16 3.43 -5.94
C THR A 64 2.14 2.56 -6.67
N LEU A 65 1.32 3.17 -7.53
CA LEU A 65 0.37 2.45 -8.39
C LEU A 65 1.08 1.53 -9.40
N GLU A 66 2.16 2.01 -10.02
CA GLU A 66 2.96 1.21 -10.95
C GLU A 66 3.65 0.03 -10.24
N LEU A 67 4.14 0.22 -9.00
CA LEU A 67 4.65 -0.85 -8.16
C LEU A 67 3.58 -1.93 -7.91
N CYS A 68 2.38 -1.52 -7.55
CA CYS A 68 1.26 -2.42 -7.36
C CYS A 68 0.90 -3.19 -8.64
N ARG A 69 0.84 -2.51 -9.79
CA ARG A 69 0.61 -3.13 -11.09
C ARG A 69 1.68 -4.16 -11.45
N ARG A 70 2.96 -3.85 -11.22
CA ARG A 70 4.09 -4.79 -11.45
C ARG A 70 4.03 -6.02 -10.55
N SER A 71 3.48 -5.88 -9.36
CA SER A 71 3.21 -6.99 -8.44
C SER A 71 1.96 -7.80 -8.82
N GLY A 72 1.31 -7.49 -9.95
CA GLY A 72 0.07 -8.15 -10.39
C GLY A 72 -1.17 -7.72 -9.61
N LEU A 73 -1.07 -6.62 -8.86
CA LEU A 73 -2.10 -6.09 -7.97
C LEU A 73 -2.55 -4.72 -8.48
N GLU A 74 -3.45 -4.71 -9.45
CA GLU A 74 -3.94 -3.45 -10.03
C GLU A 74 -4.94 -2.75 -9.10
N LEU A 75 -4.58 -1.55 -8.65
CA LEU A 75 -5.47 -0.67 -7.89
C LEU A 75 -6.20 0.25 -8.85
N THR A 76 -7.51 0.04 -9.01
CA THR A 76 -8.38 1.01 -9.67
C THR A 76 -8.74 2.13 -8.71
N PRO A 77 -8.69 3.41 -9.13
CA PRO A 77 -9.26 4.52 -8.38
C PRO A 77 -10.71 4.23 -7.96
N SER A 78 -11.09 4.75 -6.78
CA SER A 78 -12.45 4.70 -6.24
C SER A 78 -13.41 5.62 -7.00
#